data_AF-A0A8J7YUJ4-F1
#
_entry.id   AF-A0A8J7YUJ4-F1
#
_cell.length_a   1.000
_cell.length_b   1.000
_cell.length_c   1.000
_cell.angle_alpha   90.00
_cell.angle_beta   90.00
_cell.angle_gamma   90.00
#
_symmetry.space_group_name_H-M   'P 1'
#
loop_
_entity.id
_entity.type
_entity.pdbx_description
1 polymer ?
#
loop_
_entity_poly.entity_id
_entity_poly.type
_entity_poly.pdbx_seq_one_letter_code
_entity_poly.pdbx_strand_id
1 'polypeptide(L)'
;MKTNHKIIIGDSRNMAELQNKFVHLVITSPPYWQLKDYGTSDQIGFNDSYEDYINNLNLVWKECSRVLNDGCRLCINIGDQFARSVYYGRYKIIPIRTEIIKFCETIGFDYMGAIIWQKATTMNTTGGATIMGSFPYPRNGIIKLDYEFILIFKKSGEAPFVSREIKEKSKMSNEEWNQYFTGHWNFNGAKQDKHLAIYPEELPKRLIKMFSFVSDTVLDPFLGSGTTTLAAKNLDRNSVGYEINKKFLPIIKKKIGADKEDLFNDVNFEIIEQKNKITDFKSEILKLPYIFKDSIKFSRKIDPKKLKFGSKIDSVNNERVNLYSVKQVINPEKILLNNDLMIKLIGIRTNKEMFNEAMEFLQSKLKNQRVFIRFDNSKYDSDNNLLCYLYLQNKTFINAHLIKAGLVDVDDKIDYKYKLKFLNLTK
;
A
#
# COMPACT_ATOMS: atom_id res chain seq x y z
N MET A 1 -31.09 -15.76 4.52
CA MET A 1 -30.46 -17.02 4.98
C MET A 1 -29.49 -16.68 6.07
N LYS A 2 -29.33 -17.54 7.08
CA LYS A 2 -28.36 -17.28 8.14
C LYS A 2 -26.92 -17.40 7.64
N THR A 3 -26.14 -16.32 7.73
CA THR A 3 -24.71 -16.32 7.37
C THR A 3 -23.81 -16.04 8.57
N ASN A 4 -22.60 -16.60 8.56
CA ASN A 4 -21.60 -16.46 9.59
C ASN A 4 -20.31 -15.89 8.99
N HIS A 5 -19.78 -14.86 9.62
CA HIS A 5 -18.61 -14.13 9.15
C HIS A 5 -17.57 -14.03 10.27
N LYS A 6 -16.40 -14.64 10.07
CA LYS A 6 -15.30 -14.60 11.03
C LYS A 6 -14.25 -13.59 10.60
N ILE A 7 -13.90 -12.67 11.50
CA ILE A 7 -12.81 -11.72 11.31
C ILE A 7 -11.72 -12.09 12.30
N ILE A 8 -10.59 -12.55 11.78
CA ILE A 8 -9.45 -12.98 12.58
C ILE A 8 -8.40 -11.88 12.51
N ILE A 9 -8.14 -11.23 13.65
CA ILE A 9 -7.03 -10.31 13.79
C ILE A 9 -5.79 -11.14 14.10
N GLY A 10 -4.96 -11.37 13.08
CA GLY A 10 -3.86 -12.34 13.13
C GLY A 10 -3.10 -12.47 11.82
N ASP A 11 -2.09 -13.33 11.82
CA ASP A 11 -1.17 -13.55 10.71
C ASP A 11 -1.60 -14.74 9.85
N SER A 12 -1.93 -14.50 8.57
CA SER A 12 -2.39 -15.53 7.65
C SER A 12 -1.31 -16.53 7.20
N ARG A 13 -0.04 -16.33 7.55
CA ARG A 13 1.00 -17.37 7.41
C ARG A 13 0.76 -18.57 8.33
N ASN A 14 -0.13 -18.42 9.31
CA ASN A 14 -0.59 -19.50 10.20
C ASN A 14 -2.09 -19.36 10.44
N MET A 15 -2.91 -20.23 9.83
CA MET A 15 -4.36 -20.20 9.95
C MET A 15 -4.88 -21.29 10.91
N ALA A 16 -4.27 -21.41 12.10
CA ALA A 16 -4.59 -22.45 13.08
C ALA A 16 -6.05 -22.41 13.58
N GLU A 17 -6.71 -21.25 13.48
CA GLU A 17 -8.13 -21.06 13.81
C GLU A 17 -9.07 -21.78 12.82
N LEU A 18 -8.54 -22.24 11.67
CA LEU A 18 -9.29 -22.96 10.65
C LEU A 18 -8.87 -24.42 10.54
N GLN A 19 -9.87 -25.28 10.49
CA GLN A 19 -9.70 -26.71 10.20
C GLN A 19 -9.25 -26.92 8.75
N ASN A 20 -8.66 -28.08 8.47
CA ASN A 20 -8.35 -28.48 7.11
C ASN A 20 -9.65 -28.63 6.30
N LYS A 21 -9.62 -28.29 5.00
CA LYS A 21 -10.79 -28.40 4.10
C LYS A 21 -12.06 -27.74 4.67
N PHE A 22 -11.93 -26.55 5.22
CA PHE A 22 -13.02 -25.77 5.81
C PHE A 22 -13.68 -24.81 4.81
N VAL A 23 -12.91 -24.21 3.91
CA VAL A 23 -13.40 -23.15 3.00
C VAL A 23 -13.62 -23.68 1.59
N HIS A 24 -14.44 -22.98 0.81
CA HIS A 24 -14.90 -23.41 -0.52
C HIS A 24 -14.36 -22.53 -1.65
N LEU A 25 -13.90 -21.33 -1.30
CA LEU A 25 -13.32 -20.37 -2.23
C LEU A 25 -12.36 -19.46 -1.48
N VAL A 26 -11.18 -19.21 -2.03
CA VAL A 26 -10.26 -18.18 -1.54
C VAL A 26 -10.24 -17.04 -2.56
N ILE A 27 -10.47 -15.81 -2.14
CA ILE A 27 -10.32 -14.60 -2.97
C ILE A 27 -9.49 -13.60 -2.19
N THR A 28 -8.41 -13.13 -2.80
CA THR A 28 -7.55 -12.16 -2.14
C THR A 28 -6.73 -11.32 -3.10
N SER A 29 -6.05 -10.31 -2.54
CA SER A 29 -4.99 -9.56 -3.20
C SER A 29 -3.85 -9.38 -2.20
N PRO A 30 -2.68 -9.98 -2.43
CA PRO A 30 -1.58 -9.91 -1.47
C PRO A 30 -1.06 -8.46 -1.34
N PRO A 31 -0.44 -8.12 -0.21
CA PRO A 31 0.15 -6.79 -0.01
C PRO A 31 1.25 -6.55 -1.05
N TYR A 32 1.17 -5.42 -1.77
CA TYR A 32 2.15 -5.08 -2.80
C TYR A 32 3.55 -4.87 -2.21
N TRP A 33 4.56 -5.55 -2.78
CA TRP A 33 5.96 -5.45 -2.37
C TRP A 33 6.46 -3.99 -2.40
N GLN A 34 6.95 -3.50 -1.26
CA GLN A 34 7.51 -2.17 -1.03
C GLN A 34 6.61 -0.98 -1.43
N LEU A 35 5.31 -1.19 -1.65
CA LEU A 35 4.43 -0.12 -2.11
C LEU A 35 3.70 0.58 -0.95
N LYS A 36 3.34 -0.17 0.09
CA LYS A 36 2.57 0.32 1.24
C LYS A 36 3.13 -0.23 2.55
N ASP A 37 3.18 0.63 3.56
CA ASP A 37 3.44 0.24 4.94
C ASP A 37 2.10 0.16 5.67
N TYR A 38 1.65 -1.06 5.94
CA TYR A 38 0.42 -1.38 6.63
C TYR A 38 0.50 -1.16 8.15
N GLY A 39 1.61 -0.66 8.68
CA GLY A 39 1.72 -0.17 10.05
C GLY A 39 2.02 -1.24 11.11
N THR A 40 2.48 -2.42 10.71
CA THR A 40 2.95 -3.50 11.58
C THR A 40 4.34 -3.99 11.15
N SER A 41 5.21 -4.37 12.10
CA SER A 41 6.55 -4.91 11.80
C SER A 41 6.49 -6.27 11.11
N ASP A 42 5.41 -7.00 11.34
CA ASP A 42 5.25 -8.39 10.91
C ASP A 42 4.53 -8.50 9.56
N GLN A 43 4.20 -7.37 8.92
CA GLN A 43 3.58 -7.34 7.59
C GLN A 43 4.47 -8.00 6.53
N ILE A 44 3.84 -8.59 5.52
CA ILE A 44 4.53 -9.10 4.34
C ILE A 44 4.71 -7.97 3.33
N GLY A 45 5.94 -7.80 2.82
CA GLY A 45 6.23 -7.00 1.63
C GLY A 45 6.79 -5.61 1.87
N PHE A 46 6.67 -5.02 3.07
CA PHE A 46 7.31 -3.73 3.37
C PHE A 46 8.67 -3.95 4.04
N ASN A 47 9.74 -3.32 3.53
CA ASN A 47 11.15 -3.54 3.93
C ASN A 47 11.71 -4.96 3.70
N ASP A 48 10.94 -5.87 3.10
CA ASP A 48 11.41 -7.20 2.71
C ASP A 48 12.29 -7.15 1.45
N SER A 49 13.24 -8.08 1.35
CA SER A 49 13.81 -8.43 0.06
C SER A 49 12.73 -9.06 -0.83
N TYR A 50 12.94 -9.06 -2.16
CA TYR A 50 11.98 -9.73 -3.06
C TYR A 50 11.88 -11.22 -2.73
N GLU A 51 13.00 -11.82 -2.33
CA GLU A 51 13.09 -13.21 -1.89
C GLU A 51 12.24 -13.49 -0.66
N ASP A 52 12.41 -12.69 0.40
CA ASP A 52 11.65 -12.82 1.64
C ASP A 52 10.15 -12.61 1.38
N TYR A 53 9.79 -11.62 0.56
CA TYR A 53 8.41 -11.35 0.21
C TYR A 53 7.70 -12.55 -0.43
N ILE A 54 8.31 -13.13 -1.48
CA ILE A 54 7.74 -14.30 -2.17
C ILE A 54 7.64 -15.50 -1.22
N ASN A 55 8.69 -15.78 -0.45
CA ASN A 55 8.70 -16.94 0.45
C ASN A 55 7.70 -16.80 1.61
N ASN A 56 7.44 -15.58 2.10
CA ASN A 56 6.37 -15.34 3.07
C ASN A 56 4.98 -15.52 2.46
N LEU A 57 4.75 -15.09 1.21
CA LEU A 57 3.49 -15.39 0.51
C LEU A 57 3.29 -16.88 0.32
N ASN A 58 4.36 -17.64 0.04
CA ASN A 58 4.30 -19.09 -0.12
C ASN A 58 3.81 -19.81 1.14
N LEU A 59 4.11 -19.30 2.34
CA LEU A 59 3.52 -19.82 3.58
C LEU A 59 2.00 -19.64 3.60
N VAL A 60 1.50 -18.48 3.16
CA VAL A 60 0.06 -18.20 3.07
C VAL A 60 -0.61 -19.10 2.04
N TRP A 61 -0.01 -19.30 0.86
CA TRP A 61 -0.54 -20.19 -0.17
C TRP A 61 -0.60 -21.65 0.27
N LYS A 62 0.40 -22.09 1.05
CA LYS A 62 0.39 -23.41 1.71
C LYS A 62 -0.79 -23.55 2.67
N GLU A 63 -1.04 -22.55 3.50
CA GLU A 63 -2.20 -22.53 4.40
C GLU A 63 -3.53 -22.48 3.62
N CYS A 64 -3.61 -21.70 2.54
CA CYS A 64 -4.77 -21.69 1.65
C CYS A 64 -5.05 -23.08 1.06
N SER A 65 -4.01 -23.81 0.62
CA SER A 65 -4.17 -25.20 0.14
C SER A 65 -4.71 -26.13 1.23
N ARG A 66 -4.21 -26.01 2.46
CA ARG A 66 -4.64 -26.81 3.61
C ARG A 66 -6.12 -26.59 3.95
N VAL A 67 -6.55 -25.34 4.03
CA VAL A 67 -7.91 -24.99 4.47
C VAL A 67 -8.96 -25.06 3.36
N LEU A 68 -8.56 -25.01 2.09
CA LEU A 68 -9.47 -25.12 0.95
C LEU A 68 -9.92 -26.58 0.73
N ASN A 69 -11.21 -26.76 0.48
CA ASN A 69 -11.75 -28.05 0.05
C ASN A 69 -11.14 -28.51 -1.28
N ASP A 70 -11.11 -29.82 -1.48
CA ASP A 70 -10.67 -30.38 -2.76
C ASP A 70 -11.67 -29.97 -3.86
N GLY A 71 -11.23 -29.89 -5.12
CA GLY A 71 -12.07 -29.45 -6.24
C GLY A 71 -12.46 -27.94 -6.25
N CYS A 72 -12.22 -27.23 -5.15
CA CYS A 72 -12.50 -25.79 -4.99
C CYS A 72 -11.37 -24.90 -5.51
N ARG A 73 -11.56 -23.57 -5.48
CA ARG A 73 -10.67 -22.62 -6.17
C ARG A 73 -10.00 -21.59 -5.24
N LEU A 74 -8.81 -21.18 -5.66
CA LEU A 74 -8.04 -20.06 -5.12
C LEU A 74 -7.89 -19.00 -6.22
N CYS A 75 -8.35 -17.79 -5.94
CA CYS A 75 -8.31 -16.65 -6.84
C CYS A 75 -7.46 -15.52 -6.24
N ILE A 76 -6.42 -15.10 -6.97
CA ILE A 76 -5.44 -14.12 -6.47
C ILE A 76 -5.38 -12.95 -7.45
N ASN A 77 -5.83 -11.77 -7.01
CA ASN A 77 -5.63 -10.51 -7.74
C ASN A 77 -4.23 -9.94 -7.46
N ILE A 78 -3.38 -9.87 -8.49
CA ILE A 78 -2.02 -9.37 -8.39
C ILE A 78 -1.60 -8.59 -9.65
N GLY A 79 -0.99 -7.42 -9.45
CA GLY A 79 -0.32 -6.68 -10.50
C GLY A 79 1.18 -6.97 -10.51
N ASP A 80 1.75 -7.16 -11.70
CA ASP A 80 3.20 -7.14 -11.85
C ASP A 80 3.72 -5.72 -11.56
N GLN A 81 4.85 -5.62 -10.87
CA GLN A 81 5.31 -4.35 -10.32
C GLN A 81 6.44 -3.76 -11.14
N PHE A 82 6.34 -2.46 -11.44
CA PHE A 82 7.46 -1.73 -12.03
C PHE A 82 8.53 -1.42 -10.99
N ALA A 83 9.67 -2.08 -11.08
CA ALA A 83 10.83 -1.79 -10.26
C ALA A 83 11.56 -0.55 -10.77
N ARG A 84 11.75 0.42 -9.88
CA ARG A 84 12.54 1.60 -10.16
C ARG A 84 14.02 1.24 -10.33
N SER A 85 14.73 2.00 -11.16
CA SER A 85 16.17 1.82 -11.40
C SER A 85 17.02 1.83 -10.12
N VAL A 86 16.57 2.50 -9.07
CA VAL A 86 17.23 2.51 -7.75
C VAL A 86 17.36 1.11 -7.12
N TYR A 87 16.51 0.15 -7.52
CA TYR A 87 16.52 -1.19 -6.95
C TYR A 87 17.42 -2.17 -7.71
N TYR A 88 17.36 -2.15 -9.05
CA TYR A 88 18.07 -3.14 -9.87
C TYR A 88 19.15 -2.50 -10.78
N GLY A 89 19.44 -1.21 -10.59
CA GLY A 89 20.30 -0.43 -11.49
C GLY A 89 19.68 -0.15 -12.86
N ARG A 90 18.48 -0.69 -13.13
CA ARG A 90 17.73 -0.59 -14.38
C ARG A 90 16.23 -0.66 -14.10
N TYR A 91 15.43 -0.12 -15.02
CA TYR A 91 13.99 -0.34 -15.01
C TYR A 91 13.68 -1.78 -15.41
N LYS A 92 12.80 -2.42 -14.64
CA LYS A 92 12.36 -3.81 -14.88
C LYS A 92 10.95 -4.00 -14.33
N ILE A 93 10.15 -4.83 -15.00
CA ILE A 93 8.91 -5.35 -14.42
C ILE A 93 9.25 -6.61 -13.63
N ILE A 94 8.79 -6.67 -12.38
CA ILE A 94 8.89 -7.83 -11.51
C ILE A 94 7.64 -8.69 -11.74
N PRO A 95 7.80 -9.89 -12.33
CA PRO A 95 6.68 -10.76 -12.63
C PRO A 95 6.26 -11.56 -11.39
N ILE A 96 5.68 -10.88 -10.39
CA ILE A 96 5.27 -11.49 -9.11
C ILE A 96 4.33 -12.67 -9.36
N ARG A 97 3.43 -12.52 -10.34
CA ARG A 97 2.48 -13.58 -10.72
C ARG A 97 3.15 -14.90 -11.07
N THR A 98 4.33 -14.87 -11.69
CA THR A 98 5.01 -16.08 -12.16
C THR A 98 5.50 -16.93 -10.99
N GLU A 99 6.02 -16.28 -9.95
CA GLU A 99 6.47 -17.00 -8.75
C GLU A 99 5.29 -17.57 -7.96
N ILE A 100 4.15 -16.85 -7.91
CA ILE A 100 2.92 -17.37 -7.31
C ILE A 100 2.42 -18.60 -8.08
N ILE A 101 2.33 -18.53 -9.42
CA ILE A 101 1.92 -19.66 -10.26
C ILE A 101 2.82 -20.87 -10.00
N LYS A 102 4.13 -20.68 -10.07
CA LYS A 102 5.11 -21.76 -9.88
C LYS A 102 4.97 -22.42 -8.51
N PHE A 103 4.82 -21.63 -7.44
CA PHE A 103 4.68 -22.20 -6.11
C PHE A 103 3.34 -22.92 -5.93
N CYS A 104 2.22 -22.33 -6.38
CA CYS A 104 0.90 -22.97 -6.32
C CYS A 104 0.87 -24.32 -7.04
N GLU A 105 1.42 -24.40 -8.26
CA GLU A 105 1.59 -25.65 -9.01
C GLU A 105 2.42 -26.68 -8.21
N THR A 106 3.52 -26.23 -7.59
CA THR A 106 4.40 -27.10 -6.79
C THR A 106 3.67 -27.73 -5.60
N ILE A 107 2.69 -27.03 -5.00
CA ILE A 107 1.90 -27.55 -3.86
C ILE A 107 0.61 -28.28 -4.29
N GLY A 108 0.45 -28.59 -5.59
CA GLY A 108 -0.62 -29.44 -6.11
C GLY A 108 -1.90 -28.70 -6.53
N PHE A 109 -1.83 -27.38 -6.77
CA PHE A 109 -2.89 -26.67 -7.48
C PHE A 109 -2.72 -26.80 -8.98
N ASP A 110 -3.84 -26.90 -9.71
CA ASP A 110 -3.88 -26.73 -11.16
C ASP A 110 -4.14 -25.27 -11.50
N TYR A 111 -3.25 -24.64 -12.27
CA TYR A 111 -3.43 -23.30 -12.81
C TYR A 111 -4.44 -23.34 -13.96
N MET A 112 -5.58 -22.69 -13.75
CA MET A 112 -6.72 -22.68 -14.67
C MET A 112 -6.67 -21.48 -15.64
N GLY A 113 -5.59 -20.69 -15.61
CA GLY A 113 -5.48 -19.44 -16.35
C GLY A 113 -5.69 -18.20 -15.48
N ALA A 114 -5.78 -17.05 -16.14
CA ALA A 114 -5.96 -15.77 -15.47
C ALA A 114 -6.97 -14.89 -16.22
N ILE A 115 -7.69 -14.08 -15.47
CA ILE A 115 -8.49 -12.99 -16.02
C ILE A 115 -7.65 -11.71 -15.96
N ILE A 116 -7.59 -10.97 -17.07
CA ILE A 116 -6.95 -9.67 -17.13
C ILE A 116 -8.00 -8.62 -16.72
N TRP A 117 -7.82 -8.04 -15.54
CA TRP A 117 -8.66 -6.94 -15.08
C TRP A 117 -8.05 -5.61 -15.49
N GLN A 118 -8.63 -4.96 -16.49
CA GLN A 118 -8.24 -3.62 -16.91
C GLN A 118 -8.94 -2.58 -16.05
N LYS A 119 -8.15 -1.74 -15.38
CA LYS A 119 -8.66 -0.66 -14.54
C LYS A 119 -8.94 0.53 -15.44
N ALA A 120 -10.21 0.84 -15.67
CA ALA A 120 -10.59 2.05 -16.38
C ALA A 120 -9.94 3.28 -15.70
N THR A 121 -9.03 3.92 -16.44
CA THR A 121 -8.05 4.87 -15.91
C THR A 121 -8.69 6.21 -15.56
N THR A 122 -9.03 6.39 -14.29
CA THR A 122 -8.96 7.72 -13.63
C THR A 122 -7.68 7.88 -12.79
N MET A 123 -6.75 6.92 -12.89
CA MET A 123 -5.48 6.95 -12.18
C MET A 123 -4.46 7.88 -12.86
N ASN A 124 -4.31 9.07 -12.27
CA ASN A 124 -2.99 9.60 -12.00
C ASN A 124 -2.22 8.55 -11.18
N THR A 125 -1.46 7.70 -11.86
CA THR A 125 -0.45 6.87 -11.20
C THR A 125 0.45 7.80 -10.39
N THR A 126 0.85 7.36 -9.20
CA THR A 126 1.88 8.00 -8.38
C THR A 126 3.19 8.04 -9.17
N GLY A 127 3.33 9.06 -10.01
CA GLY A 127 4.36 9.17 -11.05
C GLY A 127 4.05 10.15 -12.19
N GLY A 128 2.82 10.65 -12.31
CA GLY A 128 2.46 11.57 -13.40
C GLY A 128 2.11 10.80 -14.66
N ALA A 129 1.08 11.28 -15.35
CA ALA A 129 0.44 10.66 -16.50
C ALA A 129 1.26 10.79 -17.80
N THR A 130 2.56 10.58 -17.76
CA THR A 130 3.45 10.57 -18.94
C THR A 130 4.00 9.17 -19.16
N ILE A 131 3.90 8.68 -20.40
CA ILE A 131 4.53 7.42 -20.81
C ILE A 131 6.02 7.54 -20.52
N MET A 132 6.53 6.67 -19.66
CA MET A 132 7.94 6.68 -19.27
C MET A 132 8.79 6.27 -20.47
N GLY A 133 9.90 6.99 -20.69
CA GLY A 133 10.78 6.75 -21.82
C GLY A 133 11.26 8.05 -22.48
N SER A 134 11.96 7.90 -23.59
CA SER A 134 12.54 9.01 -24.35
C SER A 134 11.53 9.65 -25.32
N PHE A 135 10.37 10.13 -24.86
CA PHE A 135 9.37 10.74 -25.76
C PHE A 135 9.99 11.89 -26.60
N PRO A 136 9.71 12.00 -27.92
CA PRO A 136 8.89 11.11 -28.76
C PRO A 136 9.67 9.92 -29.39
N TYR A 137 10.94 9.73 -29.04
CA TYR A 137 11.79 8.68 -29.59
C TYR A 137 11.45 7.28 -29.03
N PRO A 138 11.16 6.28 -29.91
CA PRO A 138 10.45 5.06 -29.51
C PRO A 138 11.28 4.03 -28.75
N ARG A 139 12.62 4.01 -28.90
CA ARG A 139 13.46 2.88 -28.46
C ARG A 139 13.38 2.58 -26.95
N ASN A 140 13.17 3.60 -26.11
CA ASN A 140 13.13 3.44 -24.66
C ASN A 140 11.73 3.66 -24.06
N GLY A 141 10.67 3.61 -24.88
CA GLY A 141 9.29 3.68 -24.39
C GLY A 141 8.97 2.49 -23.48
N ILE A 142 8.34 2.76 -22.33
CA ILE A 142 7.90 1.75 -21.36
C ILE A 142 6.38 1.64 -21.43
N ILE A 143 5.90 0.40 -21.54
CA ILE A 143 4.46 0.09 -21.56
C ILE A 143 3.85 0.45 -20.21
N LYS A 144 2.73 1.18 -20.26
CA LYS A 144 1.90 1.46 -19.08
C LYS A 144 1.19 0.18 -18.66
N LEU A 145 1.36 -0.21 -17.40
CA LEU A 145 0.60 -1.30 -16.79
C LEU A 145 -0.71 -0.72 -16.22
N ASP A 146 -1.79 -0.85 -16.97
CA ASP A 146 -3.15 -0.41 -16.62
C ASP A 146 -4.08 -1.59 -16.26
N TYR A 147 -3.51 -2.77 -16.07
CA TYR A 147 -4.22 -4.00 -15.74
C TYR A 147 -3.58 -4.75 -14.57
N GLU A 148 -4.36 -5.61 -13.94
CA GLU A 148 -3.92 -6.62 -12.96
C GLU A 148 -4.39 -8.00 -13.41
N PHE A 149 -3.75 -9.04 -12.89
CA PHE A 149 -4.11 -10.43 -13.15
C PHE A 149 -4.94 -10.98 -11.98
N ILE A 150 -6.04 -11.62 -12.30
CA ILE A 150 -6.77 -12.49 -11.36
C ILE A 150 -6.39 -13.91 -11.72
N LEU A 151 -5.40 -14.45 -11.02
CA LEU A 151 -4.95 -15.83 -11.19
C LEU A 151 -5.99 -16.79 -10.64
N ILE A 152 -6.28 -17.87 -11.35
CA ILE A 152 -7.27 -18.87 -10.93
C ILE A 152 -6.57 -20.22 -10.80
N PHE A 153 -6.67 -20.80 -9.61
CA PHE A 153 -6.16 -22.13 -9.30
C PHE A 153 -7.30 -23.04 -8.84
N LYS A 154 -7.24 -24.31 -9.20
CA LYS A 154 -8.15 -25.35 -8.71
C LYS A 154 -7.36 -26.36 -7.89
N LYS A 155 -7.85 -26.67 -6.68
CA LYS A 155 -7.26 -27.74 -5.87
C LYS A 155 -7.67 -29.09 -6.44
N SER A 156 -6.71 -30.00 -6.62
CA SER A 156 -7.01 -31.34 -7.09
C SER A 156 -7.95 -32.10 -6.12
N GLY A 157 -8.68 -33.08 -6.66
CA GLY A 157 -9.66 -33.90 -5.94
C GLY A 157 -11.12 -33.51 -6.18
N GLU A 158 -12.01 -34.14 -5.42
CA GLU A 158 -13.46 -34.03 -5.59
C GLU A 158 -14.05 -32.87 -4.78
N ALA A 159 -14.91 -32.09 -5.42
CA ALA A 159 -15.62 -30.99 -4.76
C ALA A 159 -16.67 -31.53 -3.77
N PRO A 160 -16.96 -30.79 -2.68
CA PRO A 160 -18.03 -31.13 -1.76
C PRO A 160 -19.39 -31.28 -2.48
N PHE A 161 -20.22 -32.18 -1.98
CA PHE A 161 -21.56 -32.37 -2.51
C PHE A 161 -22.42 -31.11 -2.31
N VAL A 162 -23.21 -30.76 -3.33
CA VAL A 162 -24.13 -29.61 -3.29
C VAL A 162 -25.53 -30.07 -3.69
N SER A 163 -26.51 -29.80 -2.83
CA SER A 163 -27.92 -30.15 -3.06
C SER A 163 -28.51 -29.37 -4.24
N ARG A 164 -29.56 -29.94 -4.86
CA ARG A 164 -30.26 -29.30 -5.99
C ARG A 164 -30.84 -27.94 -5.60
N GLU A 165 -31.36 -27.81 -4.38
CA GLU A 165 -31.92 -26.56 -3.86
C GLU A 165 -30.86 -25.46 -3.78
N ILE A 166 -29.67 -25.77 -3.26
CA ILE A 166 -28.56 -24.81 -3.16
C ILE A 166 -28.06 -24.43 -4.57
N LYS A 167 -28.00 -25.40 -5.49
CA LYS A 167 -27.65 -25.13 -6.90
C LYS A 167 -28.63 -24.15 -7.55
N GLU A 168 -29.93 -24.35 -7.37
CA GLU A 168 -30.94 -23.45 -7.94
C GLU A 168 -30.84 -22.03 -7.35
N LYS A 169 -30.62 -21.91 -6.03
CA LYS A 169 -30.40 -20.59 -5.37
C LYS A 169 -29.11 -19.90 -5.81
N SER A 170 -28.17 -20.62 -6.40
CA SER A 170 -26.88 -20.10 -6.85
C SER A 170 -26.84 -19.82 -8.36
N LYS A 171 -27.97 -20.00 -9.05
CA LYS A 171 -28.07 -19.83 -10.49
C LYS A 171 -27.72 -18.40 -10.90
N MET A 172 -26.96 -18.29 -11.98
CA MET A 172 -26.64 -17.03 -12.64
C MET A 172 -27.51 -16.86 -13.88
N SER A 173 -27.74 -15.62 -14.30
CA SER A 173 -28.36 -15.38 -15.61
C SER A 173 -27.37 -15.69 -16.75
N ASN A 174 -27.88 -15.88 -17.96
CA ASN A 174 -27.02 -16.10 -19.14
C ASN A 174 -26.12 -14.88 -19.41
N GLU A 175 -26.63 -13.68 -19.17
CA GLU A 175 -25.88 -12.43 -19.31
C GLU A 175 -24.72 -12.39 -18.31
N GLU A 176 -24.97 -12.72 -17.04
CA GLU A 176 -23.92 -12.78 -16.03
C GLU A 176 -22.89 -13.85 -16.35
N TRP A 177 -23.33 -15.04 -16.81
CA TRP A 177 -22.43 -16.12 -17.21
C TRP A 177 -21.48 -15.66 -18.33
N ASN A 178 -22.05 -15.10 -19.40
CA ASN A 178 -21.27 -14.61 -20.54
C ASN A 178 -20.41 -13.39 -20.20
N GLN A 179 -20.80 -12.59 -19.21
CA GLN A 179 -19.99 -11.47 -18.75
C GLN A 179 -18.81 -11.95 -17.88
N TYR A 180 -19.05 -12.90 -16.97
CA TYR A 180 -18.08 -13.27 -15.94
C TYR A 180 -17.06 -14.30 -16.43
N PHE A 181 -17.48 -15.28 -17.24
CA PHE A 181 -16.60 -16.32 -17.79
C PHE A 181 -15.88 -15.84 -19.06
N THR A 182 -15.23 -14.68 -18.98
CA THR A 182 -14.41 -14.06 -20.04
C THR A 182 -13.02 -13.76 -19.52
N GLY A 183 -12.02 -13.80 -20.41
CA GLY A 183 -10.62 -13.56 -20.04
C GLY A 183 -10.27 -12.10 -19.74
N HIS A 184 -11.17 -11.16 -19.99
CA HIS A 184 -10.92 -9.72 -19.84
C HIS A 184 -12.07 -9.05 -19.10
N TRP A 185 -11.78 -8.42 -17.97
CA TRP A 185 -12.76 -7.68 -17.19
C TRP A 185 -12.45 -6.19 -17.20
N ASN A 186 -13.46 -5.39 -17.53
CA ASN A 186 -13.33 -3.93 -17.64
C ASN A 186 -14.29 -3.26 -16.66
N PHE A 187 -13.79 -2.87 -15.50
CA PHE A 187 -14.53 -2.04 -14.53
C PHE A 187 -13.56 -1.18 -13.71
N ASN A 188 -14.07 -0.04 -13.24
CA ASN A 188 -13.29 0.92 -12.47
C ASN A 188 -12.75 0.31 -11.15
N GLY A 189 -11.54 0.73 -10.76
CA GLY A 189 -11.04 0.47 -9.41
C GLY A 189 -11.88 1.16 -8.34
N ALA A 190 -11.80 0.68 -7.09
CA ALA A 190 -12.43 1.36 -5.96
C ALA A 190 -11.80 2.75 -5.75
N LYS A 191 -12.62 3.76 -5.41
CA LYS A 191 -12.10 5.06 -4.96
C LYS A 191 -11.26 4.82 -3.69
N GLN A 192 -9.98 5.15 -3.75
CA GLN A 192 -9.07 5.02 -2.62
C GLN A 192 -9.34 6.15 -1.62
N ASP A 193 -10.30 5.94 -0.71
CA ASP A 193 -10.36 6.77 0.49
C ASP A 193 -9.22 6.35 1.43
N LYS A 194 -8.36 7.31 1.78
CA LYS A 194 -7.36 7.16 2.86
C LYS A 194 -6.38 5.98 2.68
N HIS A 195 -5.64 5.96 1.57
CA HIS A 195 -4.42 5.13 1.37
C HIS A 195 -4.60 3.59 1.40
N LEU A 196 -5.82 3.07 1.47
CA LEU A 196 -6.10 1.63 1.47
C LEU A 196 -5.96 1.06 0.05
N ALA A 197 -5.22 -0.04 -0.12
CA ALA A 197 -5.24 -0.80 -1.38
C ALA A 197 -6.49 -1.68 -1.36
N ILE A 198 -7.48 -1.35 -2.19
CA ILE A 198 -8.77 -2.04 -2.21
C ILE A 198 -9.14 -2.31 -3.66
N TYR A 199 -9.45 -3.56 -4.00
CA TYR A 199 -10.20 -3.86 -5.22
C TYR A 199 -11.70 -3.57 -4.99
N PRO A 200 -12.46 -3.16 -6.02
CA PRO A 200 -13.89 -2.89 -5.90
C PRO A 200 -14.66 -4.18 -5.57
N GLU A 201 -15.82 -4.05 -4.93
CA GLU A 201 -16.70 -5.17 -4.56
C GLU A 201 -17.13 -6.04 -5.76
N GLU A 202 -17.19 -5.45 -6.96
CA GLU A 202 -17.51 -6.15 -8.20
C GLU A 202 -16.54 -7.32 -8.47
N LEU A 203 -15.25 -7.20 -8.12
CA LEU A 203 -14.26 -8.27 -8.32
C LEU A 203 -14.59 -9.53 -7.51
N PRO A 204 -14.66 -9.49 -6.16
CA PRO A 204 -15.02 -10.67 -5.38
C PRO A 204 -16.46 -11.11 -5.66
N LYS A 205 -17.41 -10.19 -5.93
CA LYS A 205 -18.79 -10.56 -6.30
C LYS A 205 -18.83 -11.51 -7.49
N ARG A 206 -18.11 -11.21 -8.57
CA ARG A 206 -18.02 -12.07 -9.75
C ARG A 206 -17.45 -13.44 -9.42
N LEU A 207 -16.31 -13.47 -8.73
CA LEU A 207 -15.63 -14.71 -8.37
C LEU A 207 -16.48 -15.59 -7.44
N ILE A 208 -17.18 -14.99 -6.47
CA ILE A 208 -18.10 -15.70 -5.57
C ILE A 208 -19.24 -16.33 -6.37
N LYS A 209 -19.85 -15.60 -7.31
CA LYS A 209 -20.91 -16.14 -8.17
C LYS A 209 -20.41 -17.25 -9.10
N MET A 210 -19.21 -17.12 -9.64
CA MET A 210 -18.63 -18.11 -10.55
C MET A 210 -18.22 -19.42 -9.85
N PHE A 211 -17.70 -19.33 -8.62
CA PHE A 211 -16.91 -20.40 -8.02
C PHE A 211 -17.36 -20.84 -6.61
N SER A 212 -18.53 -20.40 -6.16
CA SER A 212 -19.13 -20.86 -4.90
C SER A 212 -20.65 -20.92 -4.99
N PHE A 213 -21.25 -21.73 -4.13
CA PHE A 213 -22.69 -21.81 -3.93
C PHE A 213 -23.14 -21.01 -2.70
N VAL A 214 -24.44 -20.73 -2.60
CA VAL A 214 -25.04 -20.12 -1.39
C VAL A 214 -24.66 -20.96 -0.17
N SER A 215 -24.37 -20.31 0.95
CA SER A 215 -23.88 -20.91 2.20
C SER A 215 -22.45 -21.45 2.18
N ASP A 216 -21.74 -21.45 1.04
CA ASP A 216 -20.31 -21.74 1.01
C ASP A 216 -19.52 -20.71 1.83
N THR A 217 -18.33 -21.08 2.26
CA THR A 217 -17.42 -20.20 3.02
C THR A 217 -16.31 -19.64 2.14
N VAL A 218 -16.22 -18.32 2.06
CA VAL A 218 -15.20 -17.57 1.29
C VAL A 218 -14.10 -17.05 2.21
N LEU A 219 -12.84 -17.33 1.89
CA LEU A 219 -11.67 -16.88 2.65
C LEU A 219 -10.95 -15.72 1.96
N ASP A 220 -10.56 -14.71 2.74
CA ASP A 220 -9.59 -13.68 2.34
C ASP A 220 -8.42 -13.63 3.36
N PRO A 221 -7.24 -14.20 3.05
CA PRO A 221 -6.07 -14.13 3.93
C PRO A 221 -5.44 -12.73 4.09
N PHE A 222 -5.88 -11.75 3.29
CA PHE A 222 -5.41 -10.36 3.34
C PHE A 222 -6.62 -9.42 3.31
N LEU A 223 -7.48 -9.54 4.32
CA LEU A 223 -8.83 -8.97 4.37
C LEU A 223 -8.86 -7.45 4.15
N GLY A 224 -7.85 -6.73 4.65
CA GLY A 224 -7.76 -5.28 4.53
C GLY A 224 -9.03 -4.61 5.07
N SER A 225 -9.69 -3.83 4.21
CA SER A 225 -10.92 -3.12 4.59
C SER A 225 -12.18 -3.99 4.70
N GLY A 226 -12.13 -5.28 4.36
CA GLY A 226 -13.27 -6.19 4.46
C GLY A 226 -14.13 -6.33 3.20
N THR A 227 -13.61 -6.00 2.00
CA THR A 227 -14.40 -6.02 0.75
C THR A 227 -14.90 -7.42 0.38
N THR A 228 -14.07 -8.46 0.52
CA THR A 228 -14.49 -9.85 0.23
C THR A 228 -15.58 -10.33 1.17
N THR A 229 -15.46 -10.03 2.48
CA THR A 229 -16.51 -10.35 3.46
C THR A 229 -17.82 -9.63 3.14
N LEU A 230 -17.78 -8.36 2.72
CA LEU A 230 -18.97 -7.63 2.30
C LEU A 230 -19.64 -8.30 1.09
N ALA A 231 -18.87 -8.63 0.06
CA ALA A 231 -19.39 -9.30 -1.14
C ALA A 231 -19.98 -10.68 -0.83
N ALA A 232 -19.32 -11.46 0.04
CA ALA A 232 -19.82 -12.76 0.48
C ALA A 232 -21.14 -12.63 1.23
N LYS A 233 -21.22 -11.70 2.19
CA LYS A 233 -22.45 -11.40 2.93
C LYS A 233 -23.60 -11.04 1.98
N ASN A 234 -23.36 -10.12 1.04
CA ASN A 234 -24.38 -9.64 0.10
C ASN A 234 -24.84 -10.71 -0.90
N LEU A 235 -24.10 -11.82 -1.01
CA LEU A 235 -24.42 -12.97 -1.86
C LEU A 235 -24.82 -14.20 -1.05
N ASP A 236 -25.19 -14.08 0.23
CA ASP A 236 -25.60 -15.19 1.09
C ASP A 236 -24.51 -16.28 1.23
N ARG A 237 -23.22 -15.91 1.23
CA ARG A 237 -22.10 -16.79 1.56
C ARG A 237 -21.57 -16.46 2.95
N ASN A 238 -21.03 -17.48 3.62
CA ASN A 238 -20.23 -17.30 4.83
C ASN A 238 -18.87 -16.70 4.46
N SER A 239 -18.17 -16.09 5.42
CA SER A 239 -16.79 -15.67 5.17
C SER A 239 -15.84 -15.83 6.35
N VAL A 240 -14.57 -15.92 6.02
CA VAL A 240 -13.46 -15.78 6.96
C VAL A 240 -12.47 -14.78 6.37
N GLY A 241 -11.95 -13.87 7.19
CA GLY A 241 -10.86 -13.00 6.75
C GLY A 241 -9.80 -12.80 7.82
N TYR A 242 -8.54 -12.79 7.39
CA TYR A 242 -7.40 -12.49 8.25
C TYR A 242 -6.91 -11.07 7.99
N GLU A 243 -6.69 -10.30 9.06
CA GLU A 243 -6.10 -8.96 9.01
C GLU A 243 -5.08 -8.80 10.14
N ILE A 244 -3.82 -8.60 9.79
CA ILE A 244 -2.73 -8.52 10.77
C ILE A 244 -2.77 -7.21 11.58
N ASN A 245 -3.26 -6.12 10.98
CA ASN A 245 -3.32 -4.82 11.63
C ASN A 245 -4.68 -4.60 12.29
N LYS A 246 -4.73 -4.76 13.62
CA LYS A 246 -5.90 -4.49 14.46
C LYS A 246 -6.56 -3.11 14.21
N LYS A 247 -5.81 -2.10 13.75
CA LYS A 247 -6.36 -0.77 13.43
C LYS A 247 -7.36 -0.78 12.27
N PHE A 248 -7.39 -1.83 11.46
CA PHE A 248 -8.39 -2.00 10.40
C PHE A 248 -9.74 -2.48 10.93
N LEU A 249 -9.81 -3.04 12.14
CA LEU A 249 -11.04 -3.61 12.68
C LEU A 249 -12.23 -2.63 12.68
N PRO A 250 -12.10 -1.36 13.10
CA PRO A 250 -13.20 -0.39 12.99
C PRO A 250 -13.62 -0.11 11.53
N ILE A 251 -12.68 -0.14 10.59
CA ILE A 251 -12.96 0.06 9.16
C ILE A 251 -13.74 -1.13 8.61
N ILE A 252 -13.32 -2.35 8.97
CA ILE A 252 -13.98 -3.60 8.60
C ILE A 252 -15.41 -3.62 9.14
N LYS A 253 -15.59 -3.39 10.45
CA LYS A 253 -16.92 -3.38 11.10
C LYS A 253 -17.88 -2.41 10.42
N LYS A 254 -17.42 -1.18 10.17
CA LYS A 254 -18.21 -0.16 9.46
C LYS A 254 -18.57 -0.61 8.04
N LYS A 255 -17.63 -1.19 7.30
CA LYS A 255 -17.85 -1.62 5.90
C LYS A 255 -18.88 -2.74 5.81
N ILE A 256 -18.79 -3.73 6.68
CA ILE A 256 -19.67 -4.91 6.66
C ILE A 256 -20.98 -4.67 7.40
N GLY A 257 -21.14 -3.51 8.07
CA GLY A 257 -22.33 -3.15 8.81
C GLY A 257 -22.46 -3.85 10.16
N ALA A 258 -21.35 -4.34 10.74
CA ALA A 258 -21.37 -5.03 12.03
C ALA A 258 -21.63 -4.09 13.24
N ASP A 259 -21.59 -2.77 13.02
CA ASP A 259 -21.90 -1.76 14.05
C ASP A 259 -23.40 -1.44 14.16
N LYS A 260 -24.24 -2.01 13.29
CA LYS A 260 -25.69 -1.81 13.31
C LYS A 260 -26.36 -3.00 13.98
N GLU A 261 -27.03 -2.77 15.10
CA GLU A 261 -27.99 -3.71 15.67
C GLU A 261 -29.24 -3.74 14.78
N ASP A 262 -29.19 -4.47 13.68
CA ASP A 262 -30.40 -4.77 12.93
C ASP A 262 -31.13 -5.91 13.63
N LEU A 263 -32.24 -5.58 14.30
CA LEU A 263 -33.15 -6.52 14.99
C LEU A 263 -33.68 -7.68 14.09
N PHE A 264 -33.42 -7.62 12.78
CA PHE A 264 -33.95 -8.55 11.76
C PHE A 264 -32.88 -9.28 10.96
N ASN A 265 -31.58 -9.13 11.28
CA ASN A 265 -30.53 -9.73 10.45
C ASN A 265 -30.12 -11.14 10.91
N ASP A 266 -30.36 -12.09 10.01
CA ASP A 266 -29.83 -13.45 9.96
C ASP A 266 -28.27 -13.51 9.85
N VAL A 267 -27.54 -12.46 10.19
CA VAL A 267 -26.09 -12.34 9.95
C VAL A 267 -25.34 -12.33 11.27
N ASN A 268 -24.44 -13.30 11.45
CA ASN A 268 -23.59 -13.43 12.64
C ASN A 268 -22.15 -13.00 12.33
N PHE A 269 -21.59 -12.13 13.15
CA PHE A 269 -20.18 -11.70 13.07
C PHE A 269 -19.41 -12.17 14.30
N GLU A 270 -18.33 -12.92 14.08
CA GLU A 270 -17.40 -13.37 15.12
C GLU A 270 -16.05 -12.68 14.92
N ILE A 271 -15.52 -12.05 15.97
CA ILE A 271 -14.19 -11.42 15.93
C ILE A 271 -13.27 -12.22 16.84
N ILE A 272 -12.19 -12.72 16.27
CA ILE A 272 -11.22 -13.57 16.95
C ILE A 272 -9.87 -12.86 16.93
N GLU A 273 -9.22 -12.73 18.08
CA GLU A 273 -7.82 -12.32 18.14
C GLU A 273 -6.96 -13.58 18.20
N GLN A 274 -6.08 -13.75 17.21
CA GLN A 274 -5.19 -14.91 17.15
C GLN A 274 -4.28 -14.91 18.37
N LYS A 275 -4.23 -16.03 19.10
CA LYS A 275 -3.35 -16.16 20.27
C LYS A 275 -1.90 -16.25 19.76
N ASN A 276 -1.04 -15.35 20.24
CA ASN A 276 0.38 -15.29 19.88
C ASN A 276 1.07 -16.64 20.07
N LYS A 277 1.16 -17.45 19.01
CA LYS A 277 2.13 -18.53 18.90
C LYS A 277 3.36 -17.92 18.25
N ILE A 278 4.47 -17.86 18.98
CA ILE A 278 5.78 -17.54 18.41
C ILE A 278 6.04 -18.59 17.32
N THR A 279 5.80 -18.21 16.07
CA THR A 279 6.02 -19.08 14.91
C THR A 279 7.28 -18.55 14.24
N ASP A 280 8.35 -19.35 14.25
CA ASP A 280 9.57 -19.01 13.52
C ASP A 280 9.35 -19.23 12.02
N PHE A 281 8.85 -18.18 11.35
CA PHE A 281 8.57 -18.23 9.91
C PHE A 281 9.83 -18.48 9.07
N LYS A 282 11.04 -18.18 9.57
CA LYS A 282 12.27 -18.51 8.85
C LYS A 282 12.47 -20.03 8.78
N SER A 283 12.28 -20.71 9.91
CA SER A 283 12.28 -22.18 9.96
C SER A 283 11.17 -22.77 9.09
N GLU A 284 9.96 -22.19 9.09
CA GLU A 284 8.87 -22.69 8.24
C GLU A 284 9.13 -22.49 6.75
N ILE A 285 9.77 -21.38 6.35
CA ILE A 285 10.20 -21.15 4.95
C ILE A 285 11.18 -22.24 4.50
N LEU A 286 12.10 -22.67 5.36
CA LEU A 286 13.05 -23.74 5.03
C LEU A 286 12.38 -25.10 4.79
N LYS A 287 11.14 -25.28 5.24
CA LYS A 287 10.33 -26.50 5.02
C LYS A 287 9.44 -26.42 3.79
N LEU A 288 9.49 -25.32 3.03
CA LEU A 288 8.70 -25.19 1.80
C LEU A 288 9.25 -26.13 0.71
N PRO A 289 8.38 -26.75 -0.11
CA PRO A 289 8.81 -27.61 -1.22
C PRO A 289 9.55 -26.85 -2.32
N TYR A 290 9.29 -25.54 -2.42
CA TYR A 290 10.02 -24.61 -3.27
C TYR A 290 10.30 -23.34 -2.47
N ILE A 291 11.59 -22.99 -2.40
CA ILE A 291 12.07 -21.73 -1.85
C ILE A 291 12.54 -20.89 -3.02
N PHE A 292 11.87 -19.77 -3.25
CA PHE A 292 12.29 -18.83 -4.27
C PHE A 292 13.65 -18.24 -3.89
N LYS A 293 14.54 -18.11 -4.88
CA LYS A 293 15.82 -17.41 -4.77
C LYS A 293 15.95 -16.41 -5.89
N ASP A 294 16.15 -15.13 -5.56
CA ASP A 294 16.32 -14.12 -6.60
C ASP A 294 17.71 -14.27 -7.25
N SER A 295 17.72 -14.64 -8.53
CA SER A 295 18.96 -14.76 -9.32
C SER A 295 19.73 -13.44 -9.43
N ILE A 296 19.05 -12.30 -9.28
CA ILE A 296 19.66 -10.98 -9.35
C ILE A 296 19.94 -10.51 -7.93
N LYS A 297 21.19 -10.65 -7.50
CA LYS A 297 21.63 -10.11 -6.21
C LYS A 297 21.62 -8.58 -6.25
N PHE A 298 20.91 -7.97 -5.31
CA PHE A 298 20.85 -6.53 -5.11
C PHE A 298 22.26 -5.95 -4.90
N SER A 299 22.80 -5.19 -5.86
CA SER A 299 24.01 -4.40 -5.62
C SER A 299 23.62 -3.21 -4.74
N ARG A 300 23.85 -3.30 -3.43
CA ARG A 300 23.65 -2.20 -2.47
C ARG A 300 24.55 -1.02 -2.83
N LYS A 301 24.18 -0.17 -3.80
CA LYS A 301 24.77 1.18 -3.94
C LYS A 301 24.06 2.18 -3.03
N ILE A 302 22.82 1.92 -2.62
CA ILE A 302 22.04 2.80 -1.74
C ILE A 302 21.21 1.95 -0.76
N ASP A 303 21.24 2.29 0.52
CA ASP A 303 20.44 1.65 1.57
C ASP A 303 18.95 2.01 1.41
N PRO A 304 18.05 1.04 1.13
CA PRO A 304 16.62 1.29 1.02
C PRO A 304 16.02 1.92 2.29
N LYS A 305 16.61 1.71 3.47
CA LYS A 305 16.17 2.38 4.72
C LYS A 305 16.32 3.90 4.66
N LYS A 306 17.22 4.42 3.81
CA LYS A 306 17.42 5.85 3.57
C LYS A 306 16.48 6.41 2.51
N LEU A 307 15.78 5.56 1.75
CA LEU A 307 14.84 5.93 0.70
C LEU A 307 13.43 5.44 1.08
N LYS A 308 12.63 6.32 1.71
CA LYS A 308 11.21 6.03 2.00
C LYS A 308 10.41 5.96 0.69
N PHE A 309 10.37 4.79 0.05
CA PHE A 309 9.42 4.49 -1.01
C PHE A 309 8.31 3.62 -0.41
N GLY A 310 7.15 4.24 -0.22
CA GLY A 310 5.98 3.61 0.36
C GLY A 310 5.07 4.66 0.97
N SER A 311 3.77 4.54 0.74
CA SER A 311 2.78 5.35 1.46
C SER A 311 2.63 4.74 2.85
N LYS A 312 3.02 5.47 3.90
CA LYS A 312 2.88 5.00 5.28
C LYS A 312 1.42 5.11 5.72
N ILE A 313 0.85 4.05 6.29
CA ILE A 313 -0.38 4.14 7.08
C ILE A 313 -0.01 4.79 8.42
N ASP A 314 0.31 6.09 8.35
CA ASP A 314 0.34 6.94 9.53
C ASP A 314 -1.01 7.65 9.61
N SER A 315 -1.91 7.07 10.41
CA SER A 315 -3.01 7.81 11.01
C SER A 315 -2.54 8.76 12.12
N VAL A 316 -1.27 9.17 12.11
CA VAL A 316 -0.70 10.19 12.99
C VAL A 316 0.25 11.05 12.16
N ASN A 317 -0.18 12.27 11.87
CA ASN A 317 0.56 13.37 11.24
C ASN A 317 0.91 13.21 9.74
N ASN A 318 -0.11 13.14 8.88
CA ASN A 318 -0.09 14.04 7.74
C ASN A 318 -0.16 15.47 8.33
N GLU A 319 0.98 16.08 8.66
CA GLU A 319 1.01 17.53 8.67
C GLU A 319 0.60 17.93 7.25
N ARG A 320 -0.65 18.35 7.08
CA ARG A 320 -1.03 19.21 5.96
C ARG A 320 0.08 20.25 5.89
N VAL A 321 0.89 20.18 4.84
CA VAL A 321 1.92 21.18 4.62
C VAL A 321 1.15 22.46 4.30
N ASN A 322 0.86 23.23 5.35
CA ASN A 322 0.14 24.47 5.24
C ASN A 322 1.00 25.40 4.37
N LEU A 323 0.42 25.82 3.25
CA LEU A 323 1.06 26.77 2.36
C LEU A 323 0.70 28.17 2.81
N TYR A 324 1.72 28.95 3.12
CA TYR A 324 1.63 30.34 3.52
C TYR A 324 2.02 31.24 2.34
N SER A 325 1.55 32.48 2.35
CA SER A 325 2.17 33.55 1.58
C SER A 325 2.98 34.43 2.53
N VAL A 326 4.05 35.02 2.00
CA VAL A 326 4.91 35.93 2.77
C VAL A 326 4.24 37.30 2.81
N LYS A 327 3.92 37.79 4.01
CA LYS A 327 3.33 39.12 4.24
C LYS A 327 4.42 40.18 4.21
N GLN A 328 5.54 39.93 4.88
CA GLN A 328 6.67 40.86 4.94
C GLN A 328 7.96 40.11 5.31
N VAL A 329 9.09 40.49 4.71
CA VAL A 329 10.42 40.11 5.18
C VAL A 329 10.88 41.18 6.16
N ILE A 330 11.13 40.82 7.42
CA ILE A 330 11.52 41.77 8.47
C ILE A 330 13.02 42.02 8.43
N ASN A 331 13.80 40.94 8.37
CA ASN A 331 15.24 40.94 8.14
C ASN A 331 15.64 39.57 7.52
N PRO A 332 16.91 39.34 7.15
CA PRO A 332 17.33 38.08 6.53
C PRO A 332 17.02 36.82 7.36
N GLU A 333 16.92 36.94 8.68
CA GLU A 333 16.59 35.84 9.59
C GLU A 333 15.08 35.72 9.87
N LYS A 334 14.31 36.80 9.79
CA LYS A 334 12.92 36.87 10.28
C LYS A 334 11.94 37.26 9.19
N ILE A 335 10.87 36.47 9.06
CA ILE A 335 9.82 36.64 8.04
C ILE A 335 8.45 36.59 8.72
N LEU A 336 7.55 37.47 8.31
CA LEU A 336 6.14 37.49 8.71
C LEU A 336 5.28 36.85 7.62
N LEU A 337 4.50 35.84 7.99
CA LEU A 337 3.57 35.15 7.10
C LEU A 337 2.17 35.80 7.11
N ASN A 338 1.34 35.43 6.13
CA ASN A 338 0.00 35.98 5.94
C ASN A 338 -1.00 35.68 7.05
N ASN A 339 -0.70 34.72 7.93
CA ASN A 339 -1.47 34.39 9.13
C ASN A 339 -0.90 35.03 10.40
N ASP A 340 -0.10 36.09 10.25
CA ASP A 340 0.58 36.82 11.33
C ASP A 340 1.59 36.00 12.15
N LEU A 341 2.01 34.86 11.60
CA LEU A 341 3.06 34.03 12.19
C LEU A 341 4.44 34.63 11.87
N MET A 342 5.19 35.01 12.90
CA MET A 342 6.59 35.43 12.78
C MET A 342 7.50 34.20 12.88
N ILE A 343 8.27 33.94 11.84
CA ILE A 343 9.22 32.83 11.76
C ILE A 343 10.66 33.33 11.73
N LYS A 344 11.58 32.55 12.30
CA LYS A 344 13.01 32.75 12.23
C LYS A 344 13.69 31.58 11.52
N LEU A 345 14.56 31.86 10.57
CA LEU A 345 15.22 30.86 9.73
C LEU A 345 16.39 30.21 10.47
N ILE A 346 16.38 28.89 10.57
CA ILE A 346 17.43 28.11 11.24
C ILE A 346 18.73 28.09 10.43
N GLY A 347 19.85 28.21 11.11
CA GLY A 347 21.20 27.96 10.58
C GLY A 347 21.78 29.09 9.73
N ILE A 348 21.14 30.25 9.71
CA ILE A 348 21.64 31.45 9.06
C ILE A 348 21.83 32.57 10.08
N ARG A 349 22.83 33.41 9.84
CA ARG A 349 23.08 34.63 10.62
C ARG A 349 23.25 35.80 9.66
N THR A 350 22.58 36.90 9.96
CA THR A 350 22.62 38.11 9.15
C THR A 350 24.05 38.64 9.08
N ASN A 351 24.57 38.77 7.85
CA ASN A 351 25.81 39.50 7.59
C ASN A 351 25.45 40.98 7.37
N LYS A 352 26.07 41.88 8.14
CA LYS A 352 25.77 43.33 8.09
C LYS A 352 26.15 43.96 6.76
N GLU A 353 27.20 43.48 6.11
CA GLU A 353 27.68 44.01 4.82
C GLU A 353 26.73 43.63 3.68
N MET A 354 26.13 42.43 3.75
CA MET A 354 25.23 41.89 2.74
C MET A 354 23.74 42.12 3.03
N PHE A 355 23.42 42.98 4.02
CA PHE A 355 22.06 43.09 4.54
C PHE A 355 21.05 43.48 3.46
N ASN A 356 21.39 44.49 2.64
CA ASN A 356 20.48 45.03 1.63
C ASN A 356 20.26 44.01 0.50
N GLU A 357 21.32 43.35 0.06
CA GLU A 357 21.29 42.33 -0.99
C GLU A 357 20.53 41.09 -0.52
N ALA A 358 20.70 40.68 0.73
CA ALA A 358 19.93 39.59 1.33
C ALA A 358 18.44 39.91 1.41
N MET A 359 18.10 41.16 1.75
CA MET A 359 16.72 41.66 1.77
C MET A 359 16.10 41.69 0.38
N GLU A 360 16.79 42.23 -0.62
CA GLU A 360 16.33 42.24 -2.02
C GLU A 360 16.17 40.83 -2.59
N PHE A 361 17.11 39.93 -2.28
CA PHE A 361 17.01 38.52 -2.67
C PHE A 361 15.77 37.87 -2.08
N LEU A 362 15.52 38.02 -0.78
CA LEU A 362 14.34 37.43 -0.15
C LEU A 362 13.05 38.03 -0.67
N GLN A 363 12.99 39.36 -0.81
CA GLN A 363 11.81 40.03 -1.33
C GLN A 363 11.51 39.57 -2.77
N SER A 364 12.50 39.54 -3.65
CA SER A 364 12.31 39.08 -5.04
C SER A 364 11.95 37.59 -5.13
N LYS A 365 12.61 36.73 -4.35
CA LYS A 365 12.42 35.27 -4.40
C LYS A 365 11.10 34.82 -3.78
N LEU A 366 10.61 35.54 -2.76
CA LEU A 366 9.40 35.18 -2.02
C LEU A 366 8.14 35.91 -2.52
N LYS A 367 8.30 36.98 -3.33
CA LYS A 367 7.16 37.72 -3.91
C LYS A 367 6.27 36.79 -4.74
N ASN A 368 4.98 36.81 -4.42
CA ASN A 368 3.94 35.99 -5.06
C ASN A 368 4.18 34.46 -5.00
N GLN A 369 5.09 33.99 -4.15
CA GLN A 369 5.34 32.57 -3.96
C GLN A 369 4.56 32.02 -2.77
N ARG A 370 4.15 30.75 -2.87
CA ARG A 370 3.67 29.97 -1.73
C ARG A 370 4.86 29.29 -1.06
N VAL A 371 4.87 29.34 0.27
CA VAL A 371 5.95 28.76 1.09
C VAL A 371 5.39 27.77 2.10
N PHE A 372 6.22 26.82 2.51
CA PHE A 372 5.95 25.98 3.67
C PHE A 372 7.17 25.92 4.57
N ILE A 373 6.89 25.70 5.85
CA ILE A 373 7.91 25.64 6.90
C ILE A 373 8.07 24.19 7.38
N ARG A 374 9.29 23.85 7.79
CA ARG A 374 9.58 22.61 8.51
C ARG A 374 10.37 22.93 9.75
N PHE A 375 10.12 22.19 10.81
CA PHE A 375 10.82 22.38 12.08
C PHE A 375 12.04 21.47 12.18
N ASP A 376 13.00 21.90 12.99
CA ASP A 376 14.00 21.00 13.56
C ASP A 376 13.47 20.42 14.89
N ASN A 377 14.32 19.71 15.63
CA ASN A 377 13.97 19.15 16.94
C ASN A 377 13.53 20.24 17.93
N SER A 378 14.18 21.41 17.89
CA SER A 378 13.79 22.59 18.68
C SER A 378 12.93 23.54 17.84
N LYS A 379 11.71 23.81 18.31
CA LYS A 379 10.73 24.66 17.59
C LYS A 379 10.82 26.14 17.95
N TYR A 380 11.36 26.48 19.12
CA TYR A 380 11.44 27.86 19.61
C TYR A 380 12.85 28.15 20.15
N ASP A 381 13.31 29.39 20.02
CA ASP A 381 14.50 29.88 20.73
C ASP A 381 14.15 30.48 22.12
N SER A 382 15.17 30.89 22.88
CA SER A 382 15.01 31.50 24.21
C SER A 382 14.17 32.78 24.21
N ASP A 383 14.09 33.45 23.05
CA ASP A 383 13.32 34.67 22.85
C ASP A 383 11.92 34.38 22.28
N ASN A 384 11.49 33.11 22.33
CA ASN A 384 10.20 32.60 21.86
C ASN A 384 9.93 32.81 20.35
N ASN A 385 10.98 32.96 19.52
CA ASN A 385 10.81 32.99 18.07
C ASN A 385 10.59 31.57 17.53
N LEU A 386 9.65 31.42 16.60
CA LEU A 386 9.39 30.13 15.95
C LEU A 386 10.49 29.80 14.92
N LEU A 387 11.34 28.83 15.23
CA LEU A 387 12.47 28.41 14.42
C LEU A 387 12.05 27.47 13.30
N CYS A 388 12.43 27.75 12.04
CA CYS A 388 12.11 26.86 10.93
C CYS A 388 13.09 26.86 9.76
N TYR A 389 12.93 25.83 8.92
CA TYR A 389 13.43 25.73 7.57
C TYR A 389 12.35 26.14 6.59
N LEU A 390 12.64 27.13 5.75
CA LEU A 390 11.68 27.69 4.80
C LEU A 390 11.87 27.09 3.41
N TYR A 391 10.77 26.67 2.80
CA TYR A 391 10.75 26.11 1.45
C TYR A 391 9.71 26.83 0.59
N LEU A 392 10.02 27.04 -0.68
CA LEU A 392 8.99 27.36 -1.68
C LEU A 392 8.13 26.13 -1.99
N GLN A 393 6.94 26.32 -2.55
CA GLN A 393 6.04 25.23 -2.97
C GLN A 393 6.72 24.26 -3.95
N ASN A 394 7.63 24.73 -4.80
CA ASN A 394 8.45 23.91 -5.70
C ASN A 394 9.61 23.18 -4.99
N LYS A 395 9.66 23.21 -3.64
CA LYS A 395 10.66 22.60 -2.75
C LYS A 395 12.05 23.26 -2.76
N THR A 396 12.17 24.48 -3.30
CA THR A 396 13.41 25.27 -3.16
C THR A 396 13.66 25.59 -1.69
N PHE A 397 14.84 25.22 -1.17
CA PHE A 397 15.21 25.44 0.23
C PHE A 397 15.87 26.81 0.42
N ILE A 398 15.15 27.74 1.04
CA ILE A 398 15.56 29.15 1.11
C ILE A 398 16.80 29.34 1.99
N ASN A 399 16.85 28.72 3.18
CA ASN A 399 17.98 28.85 4.10
C ASN A 399 19.32 28.48 3.42
N ALA A 400 19.35 27.36 2.70
CA ALA A 400 20.54 26.93 1.97
C ALA A 400 20.89 27.84 0.78
N HIS A 401 19.90 28.47 0.15
CA HIS A 401 20.12 29.36 -0.98
C HIS A 401 20.79 30.66 -0.54
N LEU A 402 20.35 31.22 0.59
CA LEU A 402 20.98 32.41 1.18
C LEU A 402 22.46 32.18 1.47
N ILE A 403 22.79 31.03 2.08
CA ILE A 403 24.17 30.64 2.39
C ILE A 403 24.97 30.46 1.11
N LYS A 404 24.46 29.69 0.14
CA LYS A 404 25.15 29.42 -1.12
C LYS A 404 25.40 30.70 -1.94
N ALA A 405 24.52 31.68 -1.82
CA ALA A 405 24.66 32.98 -2.49
C ALA A 405 25.59 33.95 -1.73
N GLY A 406 26.15 33.56 -0.58
CA GLY A 406 27.01 34.43 0.24
C GLY A 406 26.27 35.59 0.90
N LEU A 407 24.93 35.54 0.97
CA LEU A 407 24.11 36.64 1.47
C LEU A 407 23.97 36.64 3.01
N VAL A 408 24.28 35.50 3.64
CA VAL A 408 24.21 35.30 5.10
C VAL A 408 25.35 34.38 5.53
N ASP A 409 25.77 34.51 6.77
CA ASP A 409 26.71 33.59 7.40
C ASP A 409 25.99 32.33 7.88
N VAL A 410 26.75 31.25 8.08
CA VAL A 410 26.24 30.06 8.77
C VAL A 410 26.24 30.32 10.27
N ASP A 411 25.09 30.16 10.92
CA ASP A 411 25.04 30.17 12.39
C ASP A 411 25.59 28.83 12.91
N ASP A 412 26.69 28.88 13.66
CA ASP A 412 27.36 27.72 14.24
C ASP A 412 27.16 27.58 15.75
N LYS A 413 26.42 28.51 16.38
CA LYS A 413 26.22 28.55 17.84
C LYS A 413 25.22 27.51 18.34
N ILE A 414 24.29 27.10 17.47
CA ILE A 414 23.23 26.15 17.80
C ILE A 414 23.49 24.85 17.02
N ASP A 415 23.13 23.70 17.61
CA ASP A 415 23.13 22.44 16.89
C ASP A 415 21.79 22.21 16.18
N TYR A 416 21.85 21.83 14.91
CA TYR A 416 20.67 21.65 14.06
C TYR A 416 20.98 20.67 12.94
N LYS A 417 19.93 20.01 12.45
CA LYS A 417 20.00 18.85 11.54
C LYS A 417 20.83 19.07 10.28
N TYR A 418 20.86 20.29 9.74
CA TYR A 418 21.56 20.62 8.50
C TYR A 418 22.91 21.35 8.70
N LYS A 419 23.45 21.43 9.93
CA LYS A 419 24.67 22.19 10.25
C LYS A 419 25.88 21.82 9.38
N LEU A 420 26.22 20.54 9.30
CA LEU A 420 27.32 20.06 8.44
C LEU A 420 27.09 20.37 6.96
N LYS A 421 25.84 20.35 6.51
CA LYS A 421 25.48 20.69 5.12
C LYS A 421 25.68 22.19 4.87
N PHE A 422 25.31 23.05 5.80
CA PHE A 422 25.45 24.49 5.68
C PHE A 422 26.91 24.93 5.70
N LEU A 423 27.74 24.37 6.59
CA LEU A 423 29.18 24.62 6.63
C LEU A 423 29.92 24.17 5.37
N ASN A 424 29.39 23.18 4.64
CA ASN A 424 29.95 22.73 3.37
C ASN A 424 29.47 23.56 2.16
N LEU A 425 28.46 24.43 2.32
CA LEU A 425 28.00 25.33 1.26
C LEU A 425 28.81 26.64 1.20
N THR A 426 29.61 26.90 2.22
CA THR A 426 30.53 28.06 2.33
C THR A 426 31.97 27.75 1.89
N LYS A 427 32.25 26.49 1.50
CA LYS A 427 33.49 26.07 0.82
C LYS A 427 33.24 26.02 -0.67
#